data_AF-A0A432TJ54-F1
#
_entry.id   AF-A0A432TJ54-F1
#
_cell.length_a   1.000
_cell.length_b   1.000
_cell.length_c   1.000
_cell.angle_alpha   90.00
_cell.angle_beta   90.00
_cell.angle_gamma   90.00
#
_symmetry.space_group_name_H-M   'P 1'
#
loop_
_entity.id
_entity.type
_entity.pdbx_description
1 polymer ?
#
loop_
_entity_poly.entity_id
_entity_poly.type
_entity_poly.pdbx_seq_one_letter_code
_entity_poly.pdbx_strand_id
1 'polypeptide(L)'
;MHNNIKVLNYATNLKLDHYVPGHGPSGDAEHAVKPYLGYLLILQDEARKGYEEDLADYEIRPAIVNRLSAYKDWHSFDNNLGMHINRMLLEVEALDL
;
A
#
# COMPACT_ATOMS: atom_id res chain seq x y z
N MET A 1 4.65 -2.92 -6.63
CA MET A 1 3.82 -2.88 -5.41
C MET A 1 3.56 -4.28 -4.87
N HIS A 2 3.09 -5.23 -5.68
CA HIS A 2 2.85 -6.63 -5.29
C HIS A 2 4.05 -7.30 -4.63
N ASN A 3 5.25 -7.15 -5.20
CA ASN A 3 6.47 -7.70 -4.60
C ASN A 3 6.81 -7.05 -3.24
N ASN A 4 6.47 -5.76 -3.04
CA ASN A 4 6.64 -5.11 -1.73
C ASN A 4 5.72 -5.77 -0.70
N ILE A 5 4.45 -6.03 -1.05
CA ILE A 5 3.50 -6.76 -0.18
C ILE A 5 4.07 -8.14 0.19
N LYS A 6 4.60 -8.89 -0.79
CA LYS A 6 5.23 -10.21 -0.53
C LYS A 6 6.41 -10.11 0.43
N VAL A 7 7.32 -9.15 0.22
CA VAL A 7 8.51 -8.98 1.07
C VAL A 7 8.14 -8.53 2.47
N LEU A 8 7.17 -7.61 2.61
CA LEU A 8 6.71 -7.16 3.93
C LEU A 8 5.99 -8.28 4.69
N ASN A 9 5.16 -9.08 4.02
CA ASN A 9 4.56 -10.28 4.61
C ASN A 9 5.63 -11.29 5.05
N TYR A 10 6.63 -11.53 4.22
CA TYR A 10 7.78 -12.37 4.59
C TYR A 10 8.49 -11.81 5.84
N ALA A 11 8.77 -10.51 5.87
CA ALA A 11 9.41 -9.86 7.01
C ALA A 11 8.59 -10.03 8.29
N THR A 12 7.27 -9.82 8.25
CA THR A 12 6.40 -10.03 9.42
C THR A 12 6.34 -11.51 9.86
N ASN A 13 6.49 -12.45 8.92
CA ASN A 13 6.47 -13.88 9.21
C ASN A 13 7.77 -14.39 9.86
N LEU A 14 8.87 -13.63 9.77
CA LEU A 14 10.10 -13.94 10.50
C LEU A 14 9.95 -13.77 12.01
N LYS A 15 8.92 -13.06 12.47
CA LYS A 15 8.63 -12.81 13.90
C LYS A 15 9.85 -12.27 14.66
N LEU A 16 10.58 -11.36 14.03
CA LEU A 16 11.70 -10.66 14.66
C LEU A 16 11.17 -9.67 15.70
N ASP A 17 11.97 -9.44 16.74
CA ASP A 17 11.64 -8.48 17.81
C ASP A 17 11.92 -7.02 17.39
N HIS A 18 12.77 -6.80 16.39
CA HIS A 18 13.21 -5.46 15.99
C HIS A 18 13.47 -5.33 14.49
N TYR A 19 12.97 -4.25 13.90
CA TYR A 19 13.09 -3.88 12.50
C TYR A 19 13.61 -2.45 12.38
N VAL A 20 14.52 -2.24 11.43
CA VAL A 20 15.13 -0.94 11.14
C VAL A 20 14.77 -0.56 9.70
N PRO A 21 13.78 0.33 9.48
CA PRO A 21 13.41 0.78 8.14
C PRO A 21 14.39 1.85 7.63
N GLY A 22 14.41 2.07 6.32
CA GLY A 22 15.19 3.17 5.73
C GLY A 22 14.66 4.56 6.11
N HIS A 23 13.35 4.67 6.40
CA HIS A 23 12.71 5.89 6.87
C HIS A 23 11.69 5.57 7.97
N GLY A 24 11.56 6.46 8.95
CA GLY A 24 10.66 6.30 10.09
C GLY A 24 11.33 5.65 11.31
N PRO A 25 10.57 5.44 12.40
CA PRO A 25 11.09 4.86 13.63
C PRO A 25 11.38 3.36 13.47
N SER A 26 12.46 2.91 14.10
CA SER A 26 12.73 1.48 14.31
C SER A 26 11.87 0.94 15.45
N GLY A 27 11.59 -0.36 15.46
CA GLY A 27 10.70 -0.96 16.46
C GLY A 27 10.26 -2.37 16.09
N ASP A 28 9.15 -2.81 16.67
CA ASP A 28 8.52 -4.08 16.31
C ASP A 28 7.85 -4.02 14.93
N ALA A 29 7.30 -5.16 14.48
CA ALA A 29 6.61 -5.25 13.19
C ALA A 29 5.37 -4.34 13.09
N GLU A 30 4.66 -4.10 14.21
CA GLU A 30 3.44 -3.26 14.23
C GLU A 30 3.76 -1.82 13.88
N HIS A 31 4.90 -1.31 14.34
CA HIS A 31 5.26 0.09 14.15
C HIS A 31 6.17 0.31 12.93
N ALA A 32 7.08 -0.63 12.64
CA ALA A 32 8.11 -0.43 11.61
C ALA A 32 7.77 -1.03 10.23
N VAL A 33 6.83 -1.99 10.14
CA VAL A 33 6.56 -2.75 8.90
C VAL A 33 5.10 -2.67 8.48
N LYS A 34 4.19 -3.01 9.40
CA LYS A 34 2.76 -3.13 9.13
C LYS A 34 2.08 -1.85 8.62
N PRO A 35 2.48 -0.63 8.99
CA PRO A 35 1.82 0.56 8.44
C PRO A 35 1.99 0.66 6.92
N TYR A 36 3.21 0.43 6.40
CA TYR A 36 3.44 0.47 4.95
C TYR A 36 2.79 -0.72 4.24
N LEU A 37 2.77 -1.90 4.87
CA LEU A 37 2.01 -3.04 4.35
C LEU A 37 0.51 -2.73 4.24
N GLY A 38 -0.08 -2.14 5.30
CA GLY A 38 -1.49 -1.75 5.32
C GLY A 38 -1.84 -0.75 4.23
N TYR A 39 -0.98 0.26 4.02
CA TYR A 39 -1.10 1.19 2.89
C TYR A 39 -1.19 0.47 1.54
N LEU A 40 -0.27 -0.46 1.27
CA LEU A 40 -0.23 -1.20 0.01
C LEU A 40 -1.43 -2.14 -0.16
N LEU A 41 -1.89 -2.79 0.92
CA LEU A 41 -3.07 -3.66 0.89
C LEU A 41 -4.36 -2.88 0.60
N ILE A 42 -4.50 -1.67 1.14
CA ILE A 42 -5.64 -0.78 0.81
C ILE A 42 -5.62 -0.42 -0.68
N LEU A 43 -4.46 -0.06 -1.22
CA LEU A 43 -4.32 0.23 -2.65
C LEU A 43 -4.66 -0.99 -3.50
N GLN A 44 -4.16 -2.18 -3.15
CA GLN A 44 -4.42 -3.40 -3.91
C GLN A 44 -5.89 -3.77 -3.89
N ASP A 45 -6.56 -3.66 -2.73
CA ASP A 45 -7.97 -3.99 -2.60
C ASP A 45 -8.87 -3.07 -3.41
N GLU A 46 -8.63 -1.76 -3.39
CA GLU A 46 -9.41 -0.81 -4.20
C GLU A 46 -9.06 -0.87 -5.69
N ALA A 47 -7.79 -1.14 -6.03
CA ALA A 47 -7.39 -1.36 -7.42
C ALA A 47 -8.02 -2.62 -8.02
N ARG A 48 -8.14 -3.71 -7.25
CA ARG A 48 -8.83 -4.92 -7.69
C ARG A 48 -10.30 -4.66 -7.99
N LYS A 49 -11.03 -3.98 -7.09
CA LYS A 49 -12.41 -3.56 -7.34
C LYS A 49 -12.53 -2.67 -8.57
N GLY A 50 -11.63 -1.69 -8.70
CA GLY A 50 -11.58 -0.81 -9.85
C GLY A 50 -11.39 -1.56 -11.16
N TYR A 51 -10.48 -2.53 -11.19
CA TYR A 51 -10.25 -3.37 -12.35
C TYR A 51 -11.47 -4.25 -12.69
N GLU A 52 -12.10 -4.86 -11.70
CA GLU A 52 -13.34 -5.65 -11.87
C GLU A 52 -14.50 -4.82 -12.44
N GLU A 53 -14.53 -3.51 -12.15
CA GLU A 53 -15.57 -2.56 -12.56
C GLU A 53 -15.18 -1.70 -13.78
N ASP A 54 -14.03 -1.96 -14.43
CA ASP A 54 -13.48 -1.19 -15.57
C ASP A 54 -13.32 0.33 -15.26
N LEU A 55 -12.91 0.64 -14.03
CA LEU A 55 -12.70 2.00 -13.52
C LEU A 55 -11.25 2.47 -13.71
N ALA A 56 -11.09 3.74 -14.05
CA ALA A 56 -9.79 4.40 -14.11
C ALA A 56 -9.24 4.77 -12.71
N ASP A 57 -7.94 5.08 -12.66
CA ASP A 57 -7.24 5.45 -11.42
C ASP A 57 -7.83 6.67 -10.69
N TYR A 58 -8.30 7.68 -11.44
CA TYR A 58 -8.96 8.85 -10.87
C TYR A 58 -10.34 8.55 -10.28
N GLU A 59 -11.02 7.49 -10.75
CA GLU A 59 -12.36 7.08 -10.30
C GLU A 59 -12.29 6.32 -8.97
N ILE A 60 -11.24 5.51 -8.77
CA ILE A 60 -11.02 4.79 -7.51
C ILE A 60 -10.35 5.64 -6.42
N ARG A 61 -9.72 6.78 -6.80
CA ARG A 61 -8.99 7.65 -5.87
C ARG A 61 -9.82 8.11 -4.65
N PRO A 62 -11.09 8.54 -4.75
CA PRO A 62 -11.86 8.98 -3.60
C PRO A 62 -12.04 7.89 -2.54
N ALA A 63 -12.30 6.64 -2.95
CA ALA A 63 -12.44 5.50 -2.05
C ALA A 63 -11.13 5.20 -1.30
N ILE A 64 -10.01 5.26 -2.02
CA ILE A 64 -8.66 5.10 -1.47
C ILE A 64 -8.34 6.19 -0.45
N VAL A 65 -8.58 7.47 -0.78
CA VAL A 65 -8.31 8.61 0.12
C VAL A 65 -9.11 8.47 1.41
N ASN A 66 -10.37 8.04 1.34
CA ASN A 66 -11.20 7.82 2.52
C ASN A 66 -10.60 6.74 3.45
N ARG A 67 -10.17 5.61 2.88
CA ARG A 67 -9.54 4.51 3.63
C ARG A 67 -8.15 4.86 4.17
N LEU A 68 -7.47 5.81 3.54
CA LEU A 68 -6.13 6.26 3.91
C LEU A 68 -6.14 7.50 4.82
N SER A 69 -7.25 7.83 5.48
CA SER A 69 -7.35 8.99 6.37
C SER A 69 -6.28 9.03 7.48
N ALA A 70 -5.87 7.87 8.00
CA ALA A 70 -4.79 7.76 8.99
C ALA A 70 -3.37 8.01 8.43
N TYR A 71 -3.22 8.06 7.10
CA TYR A 71 -1.94 8.21 6.38
C TYR A 71 -1.76 9.63 5.82
N LYS A 72 -2.76 10.51 5.93
CA LYS A 72 -2.78 11.83 5.29
C LYS A 72 -1.58 12.71 5.65
N ASP A 73 -1.03 12.54 6.86
CA ASP A 73 0.09 13.33 7.38
C ASP A 73 1.46 12.70 7.06
N TRP A 74 1.49 11.60 6.29
CA TRP A 74 2.75 11.00 5.84
C TRP A 74 3.48 11.91 4.86
N HIS A 75 4.80 11.93 5.00
CA HIS A 75 5.65 12.69 4.10
C HIS A 75 5.41 12.26 2.64
N SER A 76 5.17 13.25 1.77
CA SER A 76 4.92 13.06 0.34
C SER A 76 3.67 12.21 0.00
N PHE A 77 2.71 12.07 0.92
CA PHE A 77 1.47 11.34 0.64
C PHE A 77 0.74 11.92 -0.59
N ASP A 78 0.41 13.21 -0.57
CA ASP A 78 -0.34 13.85 -1.67
C ASP A 78 0.41 13.83 -3.00
N ASN A 79 1.75 13.94 -2.95
CA ASN A 79 2.60 13.94 -4.14
C ASN A 79 2.69 12.56 -4.80
N ASN A 80 2.70 11.49 -4.00
CA ASN A 80 2.96 10.12 -4.50
C ASN A 80 1.68 9.29 -4.69
N LEU A 81 0.57 9.65 -4.04
CA LEU A 81 -0.62 8.82 -4.00
C LEU A 81 -1.17 8.50 -5.40
N GLY A 82 -1.27 9.49 -6.28
CA GLY A 82 -1.77 9.27 -7.65
C GLY A 82 -0.92 8.27 -8.43
N MET A 83 0.40 8.41 -8.35
CA MET A 83 1.35 7.47 -8.97
C MET A 83 1.21 6.06 -8.40
N HIS A 84 1.04 5.92 -7.08
CA HIS A 84 0.88 4.63 -6.44
C HIS A 84 -0.45 3.94 -6.79
N ILE A 85 -1.55 4.70 -6.92
CA ILE A 85 -2.85 4.18 -7.38
C ILE A 85 -2.71 3.63 -8.80
N ASN A 86 -2.21 4.46 -9.73
CA ASN A 86 -2.00 4.06 -11.12
C ASN A 86 -1.12 2.81 -11.22
N ARG A 87 0.01 2.80 -10.50
CA ARG A 87 0.94 1.67 -10.50
C ARG A 87 0.31 0.39 -9.96
N MET A 88 -0.52 0.48 -8.92
CA MET A 88 -1.19 -0.70 -8.37
C MET A 88 -2.25 -1.23 -9.33
N LEU A 89 -3.04 -0.36 -9.96
CA LEU A 89 -4.05 -0.77 -10.95
C LEU A 89 -3.41 -1.52 -12.13
N LEU A 90 -2.33 -0.99 -12.70
CA LEU A 90 -1.55 -1.66 -13.74
C LEU A 90 -0.97 -3.00 -13.29
N GLU A 91 -0.55 -3.13 -12.02
CA GLU A 91 -0.04 -4.40 -11.49
C GLU A 91 -1.14 -5.42 -11.24
N VAL A 92 -2.34 -5.00 -10.82
CA VAL A 92 -3.51 -5.87 -10.70
C VAL A 92 -3.90 -6.41 -12.07
N GLU A 93 -4.02 -5.54 -13.07
CA GLU A 93 -4.32 -5.93 -14.45
C GLU A 93 -3.27 -6.90 -15.01
N ALA A 94 -1.98 -6.59 -14.87
CA ALA A 94 -0.91 -7.40 -15.45
C ALA A 94 -0.75 -8.79 -14.81
N LEU A 95 -1.30 -9.00 -13.61
CA LEU A 95 -1.11 -10.21 -12.82
C LEU A 95 -2.42 -10.96 -12.52
N ASP A 96 -3.57 -10.45 -12.97
CA ASP A 96 -4.90 -10.96 -12.67
C ASP A 96 -5.08 -11.28 -11.16
N LEU A 97 -4.78 -10.29 -10.29
CA LEU A 97 -4.76 -10.42 -8.82
C LEU A 97 -6.13 -10.45 -8.14
#